data_AF-A0A383EH19-F1
#
_entry.id   AF-A0A383EH19-F1
#
_cell.length_a   1.000
_cell.length_b   1.000
_cell.length_c   1.000
_cell.angle_alpha   90.00
_cell.angle_beta   90.00
_cell.angle_gamma   90.00
#
_symmetry.space_group_name_H-M   'P 1'
#
loop_
_entity.id
_entity.type
_entity.pdbx_description
1 polymer ?
#
loop_
_entity_poly.entity_id
_entity_poly.type
_entity_poly.pdbx_seq_one_letter_code
_entity_poly.pdbx_strand_id
1 'polypeptide(L)'
;MIFEIYNNQSLINSRKLVIVLKSIPVVAVGSLFLVSIIFALMPNAYADVVAGAGEFVLGEVLDESIGWFIVVGLGAIFAGVISLEIKMEEKYLGHIQSSEWFNTAGRVIKTGLTAAAIVSAWTWAATLLQSSTVAYLYGVSGPFWYAAGATIQVLLFGILAIELKRKAPNAHTFLEIIRARYGNGAHKIFLGFALTCNMIVTG
;
A
#
# COMPACT_ATOMS: atom_id res chain seq x y z
N MET A 1 -5.69 11.14 -50.30
CA MET A 1 -4.24 11.07 -50.00
C MET A 1 -3.91 11.62 -48.61
N ILE A 2 -4.22 12.88 -48.27
CA ILE A 2 -3.85 13.49 -46.98
C ILE A 2 -4.59 12.86 -45.77
N PHE A 3 -5.88 12.51 -45.91
CA PHE A 3 -6.67 11.88 -44.83
C PHE A 3 -6.18 10.49 -44.42
N GLU A 4 -5.61 9.75 -45.37
CA GLU A 4 -5.14 8.38 -45.17
C GLU A 4 -3.79 8.34 -44.45
N ILE A 5 -2.94 9.35 -44.71
CA ILE A 5 -1.70 9.59 -43.96
C ILE A 5 -2.01 9.92 -42.49
N TYR A 6 -3.01 10.77 -42.22
CA TYR A 6 -3.38 11.15 -40.85
C TYR A 6 -3.96 9.97 -40.05
N ASN A 7 -4.81 9.15 -40.69
CA ASN A 7 -5.36 7.95 -40.06
C ASN A 7 -4.25 6.93 -39.72
N ASN A 8 -3.30 6.72 -40.65
CA ASN A 8 -2.17 5.80 -40.43
C ASN A 8 -1.22 6.31 -39.34
N GLN A 9 -0.96 7.62 -39.28
CA GLN A 9 -0.16 8.24 -38.22
C GLN A 9 -0.79 8.09 -36.83
N SER A 10 -2.12 8.21 -36.73
CA SER A 10 -2.87 8.01 -35.47
C SER A 10 -2.81 6.55 -34.99
N LEU A 11 -2.88 5.59 -35.92
CA LEU A 11 -2.78 4.16 -35.65
C LEU A 11 -1.35 3.76 -35.23
N ILE A 12 -0.33 4.37 -35.84
CA ILE A 12 1.08 4.19 -35.45
C ILE A 12 1.34 4.73 -34.05
N ASN A 13 0.83 5.93 -33.72
CA ASN A 13 0.96 6.49 -32.36
C ASN A 13 0.21 5.64 -31.32
N SER A 14 -0.98 5.14 -31.66
CA SER A 14 -1.75 4.24 -30.78
C SER A 14 -1.03 2.91 -30.54
N ARG A 15 -0.42 2.32 -31.59
CA ARG A 15 0.39 1.11 -31.47
C ARG A 15 1.66 1.32 -30.66
N LYS A 16 2.38 2.42 -30.85
CA LYS A 16 3.55 2.79 -30.03
C LYS A 16 3.16 2.98 -28.56
N LEU A 17 2.06 3.67 -28.29
CA LEU A 17 1.56 3.87 -26.93
C LEU A 17 1.19 2.54 -26.26
N VAL A 18 0.52 1.63 -26.97
CA VAL A 18 0.19 0.29 -26.47
C VAL A 18 1.44 -0.54 -26.20
N ILE A 19 2.43 -0.50 -27.09
CA ILE A 19 3.71 -1.21 -26.90
C ILE A 19 4.45 -0.65 -25.68
N VAL A 20 4.50 0.68 -25.53
CA VAL A 20 5.11 1.33 -24.37
C VAL A 20 4.36 0.98 -23.09
N LEU A 21 3.02 1.01 -23.07
CA LEU A 21 2.24 0.62 -21.89
C LEU A 21 2.50 -0.82 -21.46
N LYS A 22 2.70 -1.72 -22.43
CA LYS A 22 2.96 -3.15 -22.20
C LYS A 22 4.41 -3.44 -21.83
N SER A 23 5.36 -2.59 -22.23
CA SER A 23 6.78 -2.74 -21.92
C SER A 23 7.20 -2.05 -20.61
N ILE A 24 6.46 -1.04 -20.12
CA ILE A 24 6.68 -0.41 -18.81
C ILE A 24 6.79 -1.44 -17.65
N PRO A 25 5.88 -2.41 -17.49
CA PRO A 25 6.02 -3.41 -16.43
C PRO A 25 7.23 -4.33 -16.65
N VAL A 26 7.57 -4.65 -17.91
CA VAL A 26 8.74 -5.50 -18.23
C VAL A 26 10.05 -4.78 -17.95
N VAL A 27 10.14 -3.49 -18.28
CA VAL A 27 11.31 -2.64 -18.01
C VAL A 27 11.44 -2.36 -16.52
N ALA A 28 10.34 -2.15 -15.79
CA ALA A 28 10.35 -1.97 -14.34
C ALA A 28 10.78 -3.27 -13.62
N VAL A 29 10.29 -4.43 -14.05
CA VAL A 29 10.72 -5.72 -13.49
C VAL A 29 12.18 -6.04 -13.87
N GLY A 30 12.60 -5.70 -15.09
CA GLY A 30 13.97 -5.86 -15.55
C GLY A 30 14.97 -4.93 -14.83
N SER A 31 14.59 -3.69 -14.54
CA SER A 31 15.41 -2.77 -13.75
C SER A 31 15.50 -3.20 -12.29
N LEU A 32 14.42 -3.74 -11.72
CA LEU A 32 14.45 -4.36 -10.39
C LEU A 32 15.41 -5.54 -10.31
N PHE A 33 15.53 -6.34 -11.38
CA PHE A 33 16.49 -7.44 -11.45
C PHE A 33 17.95 -6.94 -11.48
N LEU A 34 18.25 -5.89 -12.25
CA LEU A 34 19.59 -5.29 -12.28
C LEU A 34 19.97 -4.65 -10.94
N VAL A 35 19.03 -3.93 -10.32
CA VAL A 35 19.21 -3.36 -8.97
C VAL A 35 19.41 -4.49 -7.94
N SER A 36 18.69 -5.60 -8.07
CA SER A 36 18.84 -6.76 -7.19
C SER A 36 20.21 -7.42 -7.29
N ILE A 37 20.80 -7.46 -8.49
CA ILE A 37 22.16 -7.98 -8.69
C ILE A 37 23.18 -7.04 -8.04
N ILE A 38 23.00 -5.72 -8.16
CA ILE A 38 23.87 -4.74 -7.50
C ILE A 38 23.79 -4.88 -5.96
N PHE A 39 22.59 -5.06 -5.40
CA PHE A 39 22.43 -5.30 -3.96
C PHE A 39 22.91 -6.68 -3.49
N ALA A 40 22.82 -7.71 -4.34
CA ALA A 40 23.36 -9.05 -4.05
C ALA A 40 24.89 -9.11 -4.15
N LEU A 41 25.49 -8.24 -4.96
CA LEU A 41 26.95 -8.08 -5.10
C LEU A 41 27.53 -7.04 -4.14
N MET A 42 26.68 -6.24 -3.47
CA MET A 42 27.12 -5.36 -2.40
C MET A 42 27.66 -6.26 -1.28
N PRO A 43 28.92 -6.08 -0.83
CA PRO A 43 29.44 -6.87 0.27
C PRO A 43 28.48 -6.70 1.43
N ASN A 44 27.98 -7.84 1.95
CA ASN A 44 27.25 -7.86 3.20
C ASN A 44 28.06 -7.02 4.18
N ALA A 45 27.44 -6.05 4.85
CA ALA A 45 28.03 -5.52 6.05
C ALA A 45 28.05 -6.71 7.03
N TYR A 46 29.12 -7.50 6.98
CA TYR A 46 29.57 -8.29 8.10
C TYR A 46 29.91 -7.24 9.16
N ALA A 47 28.89 -6.72 9.83
CA ALA A 47 29.06 -6.46 11.23
C ALA A 47 29.51 -7.82 11.78
N ASP A 48 30.72 -7.87 12.32
CA ASP A 48 31.30 -9.01 13.02
C ASP A 48 30.53 -9.27 14.33
N VAL A 49 29.21 -9.39 14.17
CA VAL A 49 28.21 -9.55 15.22
C VAL A 49 27.71 -10.96 15.00
N VAL A 50 28.37 -11.88 15.71
CA VAL A 50 27.88 -13.23 15.94
C VAL A 50 26.36 -13.15 16.14
N ALA A 51 25.61 -13.88 15.30
CA ALA A 51 24.17 -14.01 15.46
C ALA A 51 23.87 -14.58 16.86
N GLY A 52 23.55 -13.71 17.80
CA GLY A 52 23.38 -14.03 19.23
C GLY A 52 24.38 -13.41 20.22
N ALA A 53 25.36 -12.60 19.81
CA ALA A 53 26.28 -11.91 20.75
C ALA A 53 25.88 -10.48 21.12
N GLY A 54 24.76 -10.00 20.60
CA GLY A 54 24.03 -8.87 21.17
C GLY A 54 22.80 -9.42 21.86
N GLU A 55 22.88 -9.64 23.17
CA GLU A 55 21.68 -9.72 24.00
C GLU A 55 20.82 -8.49 23.66
N PHE A 56 19.54 -8.68 23.35
CA PHE A 56 18.60 -7.57 23.23
C PHE A 56 18.42 -7.01 24.64
N VAL A 57 19.41 -6.26 25.10
CA VAL A 57 19.30 -5.46 26.31
C VAL A 57 18.21 -4.47 25.97
N LEU A 58 17.05 -4.66 26.56
CA LEU A 58 16.03 -3.62 26.61
C LEU A 58 16.74 -2.42 27.24
N GLY A 59 17.21 -1.49 26.40
CA GLY A 59 17.65 -0.18 26.88
C GLY A 59 16.55 0.37 27.77
N GLU A 60 16.94 1.09 28.83
CA GLU A 60 16.03 1.61 29.86
C GLU A 60 14.64 1.89 29.27
N VAL A 61 13.66 1.14 29.78
CA VAL A 61 12.29 1.17 29.29
C VAL A 61 11.86 2.63 29.29
N LEU A 62 11.46 3.14 28.13
CA LEU A 62 11.08 4.53 27.98
C LEU A 62 10.00 4.84 29.01
N ASP A 63 10.19 5.93 29.77
CA ASP A 63 9.33 6.27 30.89
C ASP A 63 7.85 6.22 30.49
N GLU A 64 7.01 5.68 31.37
CA GLU A 64 5.59 5.44 31.07
C GLU A 64 4.89 6.72 30.61
N SER A 65 5.31 7.87 31.14
CA SER A 65 4.78 9.18 30.75
C SER A 65 5.01 9.52 29.27
N ILE A 66 6.12 9.07 28.68
CA ILE A 66 6.43 9.30 27.27
C ILE A 66 5.54 8.41 26.39
N GLY A 67 5.26 7.18 26.82
CA GLY A 67 4.31 6.30 26.15
C GLY A 67 2.91 6.92 26.10
N TRP A 68 2.41 7.41 27.24
CA TRP A 68 1.12 8.11 27.33
C TRP A 68 1.10 9.39 26.49
N PHE A 69 2.18 10.17 26.50
CA PHE A 69 2.30 11.37 25.67
C PHE A 69 2.24 11.06 24.17
N ILE A 70 2.92 10.00 23.71
CA ILE A 70 2.91 9.60 22.29
C ILE A 70 1.53 9.08 21.90
N VAL A 71 0.93 8.18 22.68
CA VAL A 71 -0.36 7.57 22.31
C VAL A 71 -1.50 8.58 22.39
N VAL A 72 -1.62 9.29 23.52
CA VAL A 72 -2.76 10.18 23.78
C VAL A 72 -2.49 11.59 23.28
N GLY A 73 -1.30 12.14 23.54
CA GLY A 73 -0.94 13.50 23.16
C GLY A 73 -0.81 13.67 21.65
N LEU A 74 0.07 12.88 21.01
CA LEU A 74 0.23 12.94 19.55
C LEU A 74 -1.06 12.52 18.83
N GLY A 75 -1.75 11.48 19.33
CA GLY A 75 -3.03 11.02 18.80
C GLY A 75 -4.11 12.10 18.83
N ALA A 76 -4.23 12.84 19.93
CA ALA A 76 -5.18 13.94 20.06
C ALA A 76 -4.83 15.12 19.13
N ILE A 77 -3.54 15.44 18.96
CA ILE A 77 -3.10 16.48 18.02
C ILE A 77 -3.49 16.10 16.59
N PHE A 78 -3.17 14.88 16.15
CA PHE A 78 -3.55 14.39 14.83
C PHE A 78 -5.07 14.40 14.63
N ALA A 79 -5.83 13.90 15.61
CA ALA A 79 -7.29 13.93 15.57
C ALA A 79 -7.82 15.38 15.45
N GLY A 80 -7.21 16.33 16.16
CA GLY A 80 -7.55 17.74 16.08
C GLY A 80 -7.27 18.36 14.71
N VAL A 81 -6.09 18.08 14.13
CA VAL A 81 -5.71 18.57 12.79
C VAL A 81 -6.69 18.04 11.73
N ILE A 82 -6.94 16.72 11.71
CA ILE A 82 -7.88 16.12 10.74
C ILE A 82 -9.30 16.65 10.94
N SER A 83 -9.74 16.80 12.19
CA SER A 83 -11.07 17.38 12.48
C SER A 83 -11.19 18.84 12.02
N LEU A 84 -10.11 19.61 12.12
CA LEU A 84 -10.06 20.99 11.64
C LEU A 84 -10.10 21.03 10.11
N GLU A 85 -9.33 20.19 9.43
CA GLU A 85 -9.34 20.07 7.97
C GLU A 85 -10.75 19.74 7.45
N ILE A 86 -11.42 18.75 8.05
CA ILE A 86 -12.80 18.38 7.69
C ILE A 86 -13.77 19.56 7.89
N LYS A 87 -13.68 20.27 9.02
CA LYS A 87 -14.54 21.44 9.30
C LYS A 87 -14.27 22.62 8.37
N MET A 88 -13.01 22.81 7.97
CA MET A 88 -12.67 23.80 6.95
C MET A 88 -13.26 23.40 5.59
N GLU A 89 -13.16 22.14 5.20
CA GLU A 89 -13.72 21.63 3.96
C GLU A 89 -15.25 21.80 3.91
N GLU A 90 -15.94 21.49 5.02
CA GLU A 90 -17.39 21.68 5.16
C GLU A 90 -17.79 23.16 5.03
N LYS A 91 -17.01 24.08 5.63
CA LYS A 91 -17.27 25.52 5.61
C LYS A 91 -17.00 26.19 4.26
N TYR A 92 -15.99 25.75 3.52
CA TYR A 92 -15.56 26.38 2.27
C TYR A 92 -16.13 25.72 1.01
N LEU A 93 -16.35 24.41 1.01
CA LEU A 93 -16.89 23.68 -0.15
C LEU A 93 -18.39 23.37 -0.03
N GLY A 94 -19.00 23.42 1.16
CA GLY A 94 -20.45 23.23 1.33
C GLY A 94 -20.96 21.82 1.02
N HIS A 95 -20.08 20.81 1.03
CA HIS A 95 -20.46 19.41 0.78
C HIS A 95 -21.10 18.79 2.01
N ILE A 96 -22.34 18.30 1.84
CA ILE A 96 -23.02 17.48 2.85
C ILE A 96 -22.26 16.15 2.95
N GLN A 97 -21.64 15.88 4.11
CA GLN A 97 -20.84 14.68 4.35
C GLN A 97 -21.75 13.44 4.41
N SER A 98 -22.02 12.83 3.26
CA SER A 98 -22.74 11.54 3.18
C SER A 98 -21.77 10.37 3.31
N SER A 99 -22.26 9.23 3.80
CA SER A 99 -21.45 8.01 3.92
C SER A 99 -20.94 7.50 2.57
N GLU A 100 -21.68 7.73 1.48
CA GLU A 100 -21.20 7.43 0.12
C GLU A 100 -20.06 8.37 -0.27
N TRP A 101 -20.17 9.67 0.05
CA TRP A 101 -19.13 10.65 -0.25
C TRP A 101 -17.84 10.35 0.51
N PHE A 102 -17.91 9.95 1.78
CA PHE A 102 -16.74 9.55 2.58
C PHE A 102 -16.05 8.29 2.03
N ASN A 103 -16.82 7.26 1.66
CA ASN A 103 -16.25 5.99 1.17
C ASN A 103 -15.74 6.06 -0.27
N THR A 104 -16.27 6.98 -1.09
CA THR A 104 -15.90 7.08 -2.51
C THR A 104 -15.08 8.32 -2.84
N ALA A 105 -14.94 9.26 -1.89
CA ALA A 105 -14.36 10.59 -2.07
C ALA A 105 -14.85 11.27 -3.36
N GLY A 106 -16.15 11.15 -3.60
CA GLY A 106 -16.82 11.69 -4.80
C GLY A 106 -16.36 11.13 -6.14
N ARG A 107 -15.58 10.04 -6.15
CA ARG A 107 -14.91 9.48 -7.35
C ARG A 107 -14.00 10.48 -8.09
N VAL A 108 -13.58 11.57 -7.43
CA VAL A 108 -12.76 12.64 -8.02
C VAL A 108 -11.26 12.56 -7.67
N ILE A 109 -10.85 11.55 -6.90
CA ILE A 109 -9.45 11.37 -6.50
C ILE A 109 -8.59 10.99 -7.72
N LYS A 110 -7.49 11.73 -7.92
CA LYS A 110 -6.48 11.42 -8.94
C LYS A 110 -5.70 10.15 -8.58
N THR A 111 -5.28 9.40 -9.59
CA THR A 111 -4.54 8.13 -9.46
C THR A 111 -3.28 8.23 -8.59
N GLY A 112 -2.57 9.36 -8.63
CA GLY A 112 -1.40 9.59 -7.77
C GLY A 112 -1.73 9.63 -6.28
N LEU A 113 -2.82 10.29 -5.89
CA LEU A 113 -3.26 10.35 -4.49
C LEU A 113 -3.79 8.98 -4.03
N THR A 114 -4.49 8.26 -4.90
CA THR A 114 -4.88 6.87 -4.63
C THR A 114 -3.68 5.95 -4.44
N ALA A 115 -2.64 6.08 -5.28
CA ALA A 115 -1.42 5.28 -5.14
C ALA A 115 -0.70 5.57 -3.81
N ALA A 116 -0.58 6.84 -3.42
CA ALA A 116 0.00 7.24 -2.14
C ALA A 116 -0.78 6.66 -0.94
N ALA A 117 -2.11 6.70 -0.98
CA ALA A 117 -2.96 6.13 0.06
C ALA A 117 -2.75 4.61 0.21
N ILE A 118 -2.63 3.88 -0.90
CA ILE A 118 -2.36 2.43 -0.88
C ILE A 118 -1.00 2.12 -0.27
N VAL A 119 0.05 2.85 -0.68
CA VAL A 119 1.41 2.66 -0.13
C VAL A 119 1.46 2.97 1.37
N SER A 120 0.74 4.01 1.80
CA SER A 120 0.63 4.35 3.23
C SER A 120 -0.06 3.23 4.02
N ALA A 121 -1.16 2.66 3.52
CA ALA A 121 -1.89 1.60 4.21
C ALA A 121 -1.07 0.30 4.36
N TRP A 122 -0.10 0.08 3.47
CA TRP A 122 0.82 -1.06 3.56
C TRP A 122 2.01 -0.82 4.48
N THR A 123 2.34 0.45 4.77
CA THR A 123 3.43 0.81 5.69
C THR A 123 2.94 0.75 7.13
N TRP A 124 2.80 -0.47 7.67
CA TRP A 124 2.43 -0.71 9.06
C TRP A 124 3.62 -1.07 9.93
N ALA A 125 3.45 -0.97 11.25
CA ALA A 125 4.54 -1.04 12.23
C ALA A 125 5.35 -2.34 12.16
N ALA A 126 4.72 -3.50 11.98
CA ALA A 126 5.50 -4.74 11.93
C ALA A 126 6.31 -4.88 10.63
N THR A 127 5.84 -4.37 9.49
CA THR A 127 6.65 -4.31 8.27
C THR A 127 7.88 -3.43 8.49
N LEU A 128 7.72 -2.29 9.17
CA LEU A 128 8.86 -1.43 9.52
C LEU A 128 9.83 -2.14 10.47
N LEU A 129 9.32 -2.77 11.54
CA LEU A 129 10.13 -3.50 12.51
C LEU A 129 10.88 -4.68 11.86
N GLN A 130 10.18 -5.46 11.04
CA GLN A 130 10.76 -6.58 10.32
C GLN A 130 11.81 -6.09 9.31
N SER A 131 11.50 -5.03 8.56
CA SER A 131 12.43 -4.41 7.62
C SER A 131 13.71 -3.94 8.33
N SER A 132 13.60 -3.22 9.45
CA SER A 132 14.75 -2.78 10.25
C SER A 132 15.55 -3.94 10.84
N THR A 133 14.89 -5.02 11.25
CA THR A 133 15.58 -6.23 11.75
C THR A 133 16.42 -6.88 10.65
N VAL A 134 15.85 -7.01 9.45
CA VAL A 134 16.57 -7.58 8.30
C VAL A 134 17.66 -6.60 7.82
N ALA A 135 17.47 -5.29 7.96
CA ALA A 135 18.50 -4.29 7.71
C ALA A 135 19.69 -4.42 8.66
N TYR A 136 19.42 -4.69 9.94
CA TYR A 136 20.45 -4.88 10.96
C TYR A 136 21.29 -6.13 10.69
N LEU A 137 20.65 -7.23 10.27
CA LEU A 137 21.31 -8.51 10.05
C LEU A 137 22.01 -8.61 8.68
N TYR A 138 21.43 -8.01 7.63
CA TYR A 138 21.87 -8.23 6.25
C TYR A 138 22.24 -6.92 5.51
N GLY A 139 22.27 -5.78 6.20
CA GLY A 139 22.50 -4.48 5.59
C GLY A 139 21.37 -4.05 4.64
N VAL A 140 21.65 -3.13 3.72
CA VAL A 140 20.65 -2.51 2.84
C VAL A 140 20.00 -3.51 1.86
N SER A 141 20.69 -4.60 1.52
CA SER A 141 20.16 -5.65 0.64
C SER A 141 18.99 -6.42 1.27
N GLY A 142 18.96 -6.51 2.61
CA GLY A 142 17.93 -7.20 3.36
C GLY A 142 16.51 -6.63 3.17
N PRO A 143 16.26 -5.36 3.53
CA PRO A 143 15.01 -4.66 3.27
C PRO A 143 14.61 -4.63 1.80
N PHE A 144 15.60 -4.52 0.90
CA PHE A 144 15.36 -4.52 -0.54
C PHE A 144 14.71 -5.83 -1.00
N TRP A 145 15.28 -6.98 -0.63
CA TRP A 145 14.74 -8.29 -0.99
C TRP A 145 13.40 -8.58 -0.32
N TYR A 146 13.23 -8.15 0.93
CA TYR A 146 11.96 -8.25 1.65
C TYR A 146 10.84 -7.48 0.92
N ALA A 147 11.10 -6.22 0.55
CA ALA A 147 10.15 -5.40 -0.22
C ALA A 147 9.90 -5.99 -1.61
N ALA A 148 10.95 -6.43 -2.31
CA ALA A 148 10.84 -7.03 -3.65
C ALA A 148 9.92 -8.26 -3.65
N GLY A 149 10.05 -9.17 -2.67
CA GLY A 149 9.16 -10.32 -2.52
C GLY A 149 7.70 -9.92 -2.30
N ALA A 150 7.45 -8.94 -1.43
CA ALA A 150 6.10 -8.44 -1.16
C ALA A 150 5.46 -7.77 -2.38
N THR A 151 6.25 -7.06 -3.21
CA THR A 151 5.71 -6.37 -4.41
C THR A 151 5.02 -7.31 -5.39
N ILE A 152 5.52 -8.54 -5.55
CA ILE A 152 4.93 -9.53 -6.46
C ILE A 152 3.50 -9.88 -6.00
N GLN A 153 3.32 -10.09 -4.69
CA GLN A 153 2.01 -10.39 -4.12
C GLN A 153 1.02 -9.23 -4.31
N VAL A 154 1.49 -7.99 -4.08
CA VAL A 154 0.68 -6.78 -4.27
C VAL A 154 0.29 -6.58 -5.73
N LEU A 155 1.20 -6.82 -6.68
CA LEU A 155 0.92 -6.72 -8.12
C LEU A 155 -0.12 -7.76 -8.57
N LEU A 156 0.04 -9.01 -8.15
CA LEU A 156 -0.92 -10.07 -8.46
C LEU A 156 -2.30 -9.78 -7.87
N PHE A 157 -2.34 -9.30 -6.63
CA PHE A 157 -3.59 -8.89 -5.98
C PHE A 157 -4.22 -7.69 -6.71
N GLY A 158 -3.43 -6.72 -7.18
CA GLY A 158 -3.91 -5.59 -7.96
C GLY A 158 -4.60 -6.01 -9.26
N ILE A 159 -4.03 -6.97 -10.00
CA ILE A 159 -4.64 -7.51 -11.22
C ILE A 159 -5.98 -8.18 -10.90
N LEU A 160 -6.03 -9.01 -9.85
CA LEU A 160 -7.27 -9.67 -9.42
C LEU A 160 -8.33 -8.66 -8.96
N ALA A 161 -7.93 -7.61 -8.23
CA ALA A 161 -8.83 -6.56 -7.76
C ALA A 161 -9.44 -5.77 -8.93
N ILE A 162 -8.65 -5.48 -9.98
CA ILE A 162 -9.16 -4.82 -11.20
C ILE A 162 -10.20 -5.71 -11.88
N GLU A 163 -9.90 -7.00 -12.09
CA GLU A 163 -10.85 -7.94 -12.72
C GLU A 163 -12.14 -8.10 -11.90
N LEU A 164 -12.02 -8.09 -10.58
CA LEU A 164 -13.14 -8.17 -9.66
C LEU A 164 -14.01 -6.91 -9.71
N LYS A 165 -13.42 -5.71 -9.76
CA LYS A 165 -14.17 -4.45 -9.94
C LYS A 165 -14.79 -4.31 -11.33
N ARG A 166 -14.19 -4.90 -12.37
CA ARG A 166 -14.80 -4.99 -13.72
C ARG A 166 -16.07 -5.84 -13.72
N LYS A 167 -16.14 -6.88 -12.88
CA LYS A 167 -17.30 -7.80 -12.79
C LYS A 167 -18.35 -7.36 -11.75
N ALA A 168 -17.94 -6.68 -10.69
CA ALA A 168 -18.81 -6.21 -9.62
C ALA A 168 -18.50 -4.73 -9.27
N PRO A 169 -18.88 -3.77 -10.13
CA PRO A 169 -18.52 -2.36 -9.97
C PRO A 169 -19.17 -1.69 -8.76
N ASN A 170 -20.36 -2.15 -8.34
CA ASN A 170 -21.12 -1.57 -7.23
C ASN A 170 -20.81 -2.19 -5.86
N ALA A 171 -19.92 -3.19 -5.78
CA ALA A 171 -19.55 -3.76 -4.49
C ALA A 171 -18.60 -2.81 -3.76
N HIS A 172 -18.96 -2.39 -2.55
CA HIS A 172 -18.19 -1.47 -1.73
C HIS A 172 -17.13 -2.19 -0.91
N THR A 173 -17.40 -3.41 -0.47
CA THR A 173 -16.47 -4.23 0.32
C THR A 173 -16.24 -5.58 -0.34
N PHE A 174 -15.08 -6.19 -0.08
CA PHE A 174 -14.81 -7.55 -0.57
C PHE A 174 -15.78 -8.59 0.04
N LEU A 175 -16.32 -8.30 1.23
CA LEU A 175 -17.28 -9.14 1.94
C LEU A 175 -18.64 -9.24 1.22
N GLU A 176 -19.08 -8.19 0.54
CA GLU A 176 -20.28 -8.22 -0.31
C GLU A 176 -20.12 -9.19 -1.48
N ILE A 177 -18.92 -9.28 -2.03
CA ILE A 177 -18.60 -10.18 -3.13
C ILE A 177 -18.58 -11.62 -2.64
N ILE A 178 -18.01 -11.86 -1.46
CA ILE A 178 -18.05 -13.16 -0.80
C ILE A 178 -19.49 -13.58 -0.52
N ARG A 179 -20.33 -12.66 -0.03
CA ARG A 179 -21.75 -12.93 0.21
C ARG A 179 -22.51 -13.26 -1.07
N ALA A 180 -22.28 -12.50 -2.14
CA ALA A 180 -22.90 -12.71 -3.44
C ALA A 180 -22.46 -14.04 -4.09
N ARG A 181 -21.23 -14.50 -3.84
CA ARG A 181 -20.68 -15.71 -4.45
C ARG A 181 -20.87 -16.98 -3.63
N TYR A 182 -20.69 -16.90 -2.31
CA TYR A 182 -20.61 -18.05 -1.39
C TYR A 182 -21.73 -18.06 -0.33
N GLY A 183 -22.63 -17.08 -0.35
CA GLY A 183 -23.78 -17.00 0.55
C GLY A 183 -23.47 -16.48 1.95
N ASN A 184 -24.48 -16.50 2.81
CA ASN A 184 -24.42 -15.86 4.14
C ASN A 184 -23.50 -16.58 5.14
N GLY A 185 -23.29 -17.90 5.00
CA GLY A 185 -22.42 -18.67 5.90
C GLY A 185 -20.96 -18.26 5.79
N ALA A 186 -20.41 -18.30 4.56
CA ALA A 186 -19.05 -17.85 4.28
C ALA A 186 -18.87 -16.36 4.60
N HIS A 187 -19.87 -15.52 4.32
CA HIS A 187 -19.83 -14.09 4.64
C HIS A 187 -19.59 -13.85 6.14
N LYS A 188 -20.27 -14.56 7.05
CA LYS A 188 -20.08 -14.39 8.50
C LYS A 188 -18.66 -14.79 8.95
N ILE A 189 -18.12 -15.86 8.39
CA ILE A 189 -16.76 -16.34 8.71
C ILE A 189 -15.72 -15.31 8.26
N PHE A 190 -15.81 -14.86 7.00
CA PHE A 190 -14.88 -13.87 6.46
C PHE A 190 -15.05 -12.49 7.10
N LEU A 191 -16.26 -12.12 7.53
CA LEU A 191 -16.50 -10.93 8.33
C LEU A 191 -15.77 -11.03 9.68
N GLY A 192 -15.86 -12.18 10.36
CA GLY A 192 -15.10 -12.45 11.57
C GLY A 192 -13.60 -12.29 11.37
N PHE A 193 -13.04 -12.93 10.33
CA PHE A 193 -11.61 -12.78 10.00
C PHE A 193 -11.22 -11.33 9.66
N ALA A 194 -12.05 -10.60 8.93
CA ALA A 194 -11.78 -9.21 8.58
C ALA A 194 -11.73 -8.31 9.82
N LEU A 195 -12.68 -8.50 10.76
CA LEU A 195 -12.70 -7.75 12.02
C LEU A 195 -11.50 -8.09 12.90
N THR A 196 -11.18 -9.38 13.06
CA THR A 196 -10.02 -9.81 13.83
C THR A 196 -8.71 -9.29 13.22
N CYS A 197 -8.58 -9.33 11.89
CA CYS A 197 -7.42 -8.78 11.20
C CYS A 197 -7.26 -7.28 11.45
N ASN A 198 -8.34 -6.51 11.31
CA ASN A 198 -8.32 -5.08 11.60
C ASN A 198 -7.92 -4.79 13.06
N MET A 199 -8.37 -5.61 14.02
CA MET A 199 -7.98 -5.46 15.43
C MET A 199 -6.52 -5.83 15.69
N ILE A 200 -5.97 -6.86 15.03
CA ILE A 200 -4.57 -7.28 15.24
C ILE A 200 -3.58 -6.32 14.58
N VAL A 201 -3.90 -5.84 13.38
CA VAL A 201 -2.97 -5.02 12.59
C VAL A 201 -2.99 -3.56 13.01
N THR A 202 -4.14 -3.09 13.52
CA THR A 202 -4.34 -1.67 13.89
C THR A 202 -4.37 -1.45 15.40
N GLY A 203 -4.58 -2.51 16.20
CA GLY A 203 -4.66 -2.44 17.66
C GLY A 203 -3.31 -2.49 18.36
#